data_AF-A0A366DN45-F1
#
_entry.id   AF-A0A366DN45-F1
#
_cell.length_a   1.000
_cell.length_b   1.000
_cell.length_c   1.000
_cell.angle_alpha   90.00
_cell.angle_beta   90.00
_cell.angle_gamma   90.00
#
_symmetry.space_group_name_H-M   'P 1'
#
loop_
_entity.id
_entity.type
_entity.pdbx_description
1 polymer ?
#
loop_
_entity_poly.entity_id
_entity_poly.type
_entity_poly.pdbx_seq_one_letter_code
_entity_poly.pdbx_strand_id
1 'polypeptide(L)' 'MNVPDSDTRELWRIQSRDCAQEPQVLDDDRARFILSVHAGHGAGCRQYLAASAFCFRRTTER' A
#
# COMPACT_ATOMS: atom_id res chain seq x y z
N MET A 1 -14.76 -0.26 7.86
CA MET A 1 -13.57 0.26 7.16
C MET A 1 -13.71 1.77 7.14
N ASN A 2 -12.75 2.51 7.70
CA ASN A 2 -12.73 3.97 7.57
C ASN A 2 -12.11 4.26 6.19
N VAL A 3 -12.88 4.85 5.27
CA VAL A 3 -12.37 5.16 3.94
C VAL A 3 -11.60 6.47 4.08
N PRO A 4 -10.30 6.51 3.74
CA PRO A 4 -9.52 7.74 3.83
C PRO A 4 -10.13 8.80 2.91
N ASP A 5 -10.09 10.04 3.36
CA ASP A 5 -10.56 11.20 2.60
C ASP A 5 -9.79 11.36 1.26
N SER A 6 -10.40 12.07 0.32
CA SER A 6 -9.90 12.24 -1.05
C SER A 6 -8.49 12.85 -1.10
N ASP A 7 -8.20 13.87 -0.27
CA ASP A 7 -6.86 14.49 -0.23
C ASP A 7 -5.79 13.48 0.20
N THR A 8 -6.12 12.63 1.18
CA THR A 8 -5.21 11.58 1.66
C THR A 8 -4.93 10.54 0.58
N ARG A 9 -5.97 10.13 -0.15
CA ARG A 9 -5.83 9.17 -1.26
C ARG A 9 -5.00 9.75 -2.40
N GLU A 10 -5.17 11.02 -2.73
CA GLU A 10 -4.37 11.70 -3.76
C GLU A 10 -2.89 11.79 -3.36
N LEU A 11 -2.61 12.20 -2.12
CA LEU A 11 -1.25 12.19 -1.59
C LEU A 11 -0.61 10.81 -1.66
N TRP A 12 -1.34 9.75 -1.32
CA TRP A 12 -0.82 8.39 -1.43
C TRP A 12 -0.53 7.97 -2.86
N ARG A 13 -1.36 8.34 -3.85
CA ARG A 13 -1.06 8.11 -5.28
C ARG A 13 0.23 8.77 -5.70
N ILE A 14 0.42 10.03 -5.30
CA ILE A 14 1.61 10.82 -5.62
C ILE A 14 2.85 10.15 -5.02
N GLN A 15 2.75 9.68 -3.78
CA GLN A 15 3.86 9.06 -3.05
C GLN A 15 4.16 7.63 -3.49
N SER A 16 3.19 6.88 -4.02
CA SER A 16 3.38 5.49 -4.47
C SER A 16 3.55 5.34 -5.99
N ARG A 17 3.77 6.44 -6.72
CA ARG A 17 3.88 6.42 -8.20
C ARG A 17 5.02 5.54 -8.72
N ASP A 18 6.12 5.46 -7.97
CA ASP A 18 7.30 4.70 -8.37
C ASP A 18 7.20 3.28 -7.83
N CYS A 19 6.98 2.34 -8.76
CA CYS A 19 6.86 0.91 -8.46
C CYS A 19 8.17 0.26 -8.04
N ALA A 20 9.32 0.88 -8.32
CA ALA A 20 10.64 0.37 -7.95
C ALA A 20 11.08 0.83 -6.54
N GLN A 21 10.28 1.67 -5.87
CA GLN A 21 10.51 2.09 -4.49
C GLN A 21 9.57 1.35 -3.54
N GLU A 22 10.03 1.18 -2.30
CA GLU A 22 9.18 0.73 -1.21
C GLU A 22 8.45 1.93 -0.56
N PRO A 23 7.24 1.74 -0.01
CA PRO A 23 6.54 2.77 0.72
C PRO A 23 7.28 3.08 2.03
N GLN A 24 7.53 4.35 2.31
CA GLN A 24 8.31 4.77 3.49
C GLN A 24 7.61 4.49 4.83
N VAL A 25 6.27 4.65 4.88
CA VAL A 25 5.47 4.43 6.08
C VAL A 25 4.18 3.73 5.68
N LEU A 26 3.85 2.64 6.37
CA LEU A 26 2.63 1.87 6.16
C LEU A 26 1.80 1.81 7.45
N ASP A 27 0.53 2.13 7.29
CA ASP A 27 -0.55 1.80 8.20
C ASP A 27 -1.55 0.87 7.48
N ASP A 28 -2.55 0.39 8.21
CA ASP A 28 -3.56 -0.53 7.68
C ASP A 28 -4.30 0.00 6.44
N ASP A 29 -4.67 1.28 6.44
CA ASP A 29 -5.48 1.87 5.37
C ASP A 29 -4.62 2.19 4.15
N ARG A 30 -3.40 2.68 4.38
CA ARG A 30 -2.42 2.90 3.31
C ARG A 30 -1.98 1.60 2.65
N ALA A 31 -1.76 0.53 3.43
CA ALA A 31 -1.41 -0.78 2.88
C ALA A 31 -2.53 -1.33 1.99
N ARG A 32 -3.79 -1.27 2.44
CA ARG A 32 -4.96 -1.67 1.64
C ARG A 32 -5.11 -0.82 0.37
N PHE A 33 -4.87 0.48 0.47
CA PHE A 33 -4.89 1.37 -0.67
C PHE A 33 -3.84 0.96 -1.72
N ILE A 34 -2.60 0.75 -1.31
CA ILE A 34 -1.52 0.35 -2.21
C ILE A 34 -1.82 -1.01 -2.86
N LEU A 35 -2.31 -1.99 -2.09
CA LEU A 35 -2.73 -3.28 -2.64
C LEU A 35 -3.80 -3.12 -3.72
N SER A 36 -4.79 -2.24 -3.51
CA SER A 36 -5.84 -1.99 -4.50
C SER A 36 -5.32 -1.30 -5.76
N VAL A 37 -4.43 -0.32 -5.64
CA VAL A 37 -3.94 0.47 -6.78
C VAL A 37 -2.90 -0.30 -7.60
N HIS A 38 -2.06 -1.09 -6.94
CA HIS A 38 -0.92 -1.77 -7.57
C HIS A 38 -1.16 -3.27 -7.83
N ALA A 39 -2.36 -3.80 -7.59
CA ALA A 39 -2.71 -5.21 -7.81
C ALA A 39 -2.34 -5.74 -9.20
N GLY A 40 -2.48 -4.89 -10.23
CA GLY A 40 -2.19 -5.27 -11.62
C GLY A 40 -0.71 -5.47 -11.95
N HIS A 41 0.21 -5.06 -11.07
CA HIS A 41 1.65 -5.13 -11.35
C HIS A 41 2.32 -6.41 -10.84
N GLY A 42 1.68 -7.11 -9.90
CA GLY A 42 2.16 -8.40 -9.37
C GLY A 42 3.55 -8.34 -8.73
N ALA A 43 4.31 -9.43 -8.88
CA ALA A 43 5.61 -9.63 -8.22
C ALA A 43 6.73 -8.67 -8.66
N GLY A 44 6.54 -7.88 -9.72
CA GLY A 44 7.50 -6.86 -10.16
C GLY A 44 7.39 -5.53 -9.41
N CYS A 45 6.34 -5.34 -8.59
CA CYS A 45 6.07 -4.06 -7.93
C CYS A 45 6.47 -4.08 -6.46
N ARG A 46 7.49 -3.28 -6.10
CA ARG A 46 7.96 -3.17 -4.71
C ARG A 46 6.89 -2.58 -3.79
N GLN A 47 6.10 -1.62 -4.27
CA GLN A 47 4.97 -1.06 -3.53
C GLN A 47 3.96 -2.14 -3.14
N TYR A 48 3.55 -2.98 -4.10
CA TYR A 48 2.61 -4.07 -3.88
C TYR A 48 3.15 -5.13 -2.92
N LEU A 49 4.41 -5.53 -3.10
CA LEU A 49 5.06 -6.54 -2.25
C LEU A 49 5.22 -6.06 -0.81
N ALA A 50 5.65 -4.82 -0.60
CA ALA A 50 5.79 -4.25 0.74
C ALA A 50 4.45 -4.15 1.47
N ALA A 51 3.40 -3.69 0.79
CA ALA A 51 2.05 -3.64 1.35
C ALA A 51 1.51 -5.04 1.68
N SER A 52 1.77 -6.03 0.81
CA SER A 52 1.39 -7.43 1.05
C SER A 52 2.09 -7.98 2.29
N ALA A 53 3.40 -7.75 2.41
CA ALA A 53 4.19 -8.21 3.55
C ALA A 53 3.74 -7.56 4.86
N PHE A 54 3.43 -6.26 4.84
CA PHE A 54 2.87 -5.56 6.00
C PHE A 54 1.55 -6.18 6.46
N CYS A 55 0.59 -6.39 5.55
CA CYS A 55 -0.68 -7.02 5.89
C CYS A 55 -0.49 -8.45 6.43
N PHE A 56 0.41 -9.23 5.83
CA PHE A 56 0.68 -10.60 6.30
C PHE A 56 1.22 -10.62 7.74
N ARG A 57 2.22 -9.80 8.07
CA ARG A 57 2.75 -9.72 9.45
C ARG A 57 1.66 -9.37 10.46
N ARG A 58 0.81 -8.39 10.11
CA ARG A 58 -0.30 -7.98 10.98
C ARG A 58 -1.35 -9.05 11.20
N THR A 59 -1.58 -9.93 10.21
CA THR A 59 -2.47 -11.08 10.42
C THR A 59 -1.88 -12.12 11.36
N THR A 60 -0.55 -12.20 11.47
CA THR A 60 0.14 -13.14 12.39
C THR A 60 0.33 -12.58 13.80
N GLU A 61 0.26 -11.26 13.96
CA GLU A 61 0.40 -10.56 15.25
C GLU A 61 -0.93 -10.41 16.02
N ARG A 62 -2.02 -10.94 15.47
CA ARG A 62 -3.39 -10.78 15.97
C ARG A 62 -3.96 -12.10 16.47
#